data_AF-A0A1A8NLA3-F1
#
_entry.id   AF-A0A1A8NLA3-F1
#
_cell.length_a   1.000
_cell.length_b   1.000
_cell.length_c   1.000
_cell.angle_alpha   90.00
_cell.angle_beta   90.00
_cell.angle_gamma   90.00
#
_symmetry.space_group_name_H-M   'P 1'
#
loop_
_entity.id
_entity.type
_entity.pdbx_description
1 polymer ?
#
loop_
_entity_poly.entity_id
_entity_poly.type
_entity_poly.pdbx_seq_one_letter_code
_entity_poly.pdbx_strand_id
1 'polypeptide(L)'
;RCNAERCGGTQRCARTVLDDCGCCQVCAASRGEHCYRTVSGMHGAKCGPGLFCEFYKDEDDYGDEYGICKDCPYGTYGVECRKTCSCKGGICDRETGACLTLTFFAKIASKLKTGQQAGSEVGSGEVSSAQNPDRSTAPKRLNPR
;
A
#
# COMPACT_ATOMS: atom_id res chain seq x y z
N ARG A 1 26.37 -19.16 -16.96
CA ARG A 1 25.03 -19.48 -17.51
C ARG A 1 24.22 -20.15 -16.41
N CYS A 2 22.99 -19.71 -16.16
CA CYS A 2 22.11 -20.33 -15.16
C CYS A 2 21.74 -21.77 -15.58
N ASN A 3 21.70 -22.69 -14.61
CA ASN A 3 21.13 -24.02 -14.77
C ASN A 3 20.06 -24.24 -13.68
N ALA A 4 18.80 -24.07 -14.07
CA ALA A 4 17.66 -24.14 -13.15
C ALA A 4 17.41 -25.54 -12.56
N GLU A 5 17.86 -26.61 -13.22
CA GLU A 5 17.69 -27.99 -12.72
C GLU A 5 18.55 -28.26 -11.48
N ARG A 6 19.58 -27.45 -11.25
CA ARG A 6 20.42 -27.51 -10.04
C ARG A 6 19.88 -26.67 -8.89
N CYS A 7 18.81 -25.91 -9.10
CA CYS A 7 18.19 -25.14 -8.05
C CYS A 7 17.46 -26.06 -7.07
N GLY A 8 17.63 -25.81 -5.77
CA GLY A 8 16.83 -26.46 -4.73
C GLY A 8 15.35 -26.07 -4.85
N GLY A 9 14.46 -26.94 -4.35
CA GLY A 9 13.02 -26.68 -4.39
C GLY A 9 12.53 -25.74 -3.29
N THR A 10 11.61 -24.83 -3.63
CA THR A 10 10.94 -23.90 -2.70
C THR A 10 9.63 -24.47 -2.15
N GLN A 11 9.66 -25.69 -1.59
CA GLN A 11 8.45 -26.49 -1.34
C GLN A 11 7.49 -25.95 -0.25
N ARG A 12 7.82 -24.84 0.42
CA ARG A 12 7.01 -24.28 1.54
C ARG A 12 6.87 -22.76 1.55
N CYS A 13 7.26 -22.07 0.49
CA CYS A 13 7.15 -20.61 0.45
C CYS A 13 5.71 -20.19 0.05
N ALA A 14 5.13 -19.20 0.73
CA ALA A 14 3.86 -18.60 0.30
C ALA A 14 4.00 -17.83 -1.02
N ARG A 15 5.18 -17.24 -1.26
CA ARG A 15 5.55 -16.51 -2.48
C ARG A 15 7.04 -16.74 -2.75
N THR A 16 7.43 -16.69 -4.03
CA THR A 16 8.83 -16.84 -4.46
C THR A 16 9.30 -15.64 -5.27
N VAL A 17 10.61 -15.38 -5.24
CA VAL A 17 11.32 -14.43 -6.11
C VAL A 17 12.60 -15.09 -6.64
N LEU A 18 13.24 -14.50 -7.65
CA LEU A 18 14.54 -14.96 -8.11
C LEU A 18 15.64 -14.56 -7.13
N ASP A 19 16.65 -15.42 -7.00
CA ASP A 19 17.92 -15.13 -6.33
C ASP A 19 18.66 -13.94 -6.97
N ASP A 20 19.75 -13.48 -6.33
CA ASP A 20 20.56 -12.37 -6.85
C ASP A 20 21.25 -12.68 -8.19
N CYS A 21 21.40 -13.96 -8.50
CA CYS A 21 21.93 -14.46 -9.76
C CYS A 21 20.88 -14.49 -10.88
N GLY A 22 19.60 -14.24 -10.57
CA GLY A 22 18.48 -14.33 -11.51
C GLY A 22 18.21 -15.75 -12.01
N CYS A 23 18.57 -16.78 -11.24
CA CYS A 23 18.57 -18.17 -11.65
C CYS A 23 17.56 -19.01 -10.87
N CYS A 24 17.72 -19.12 -9.55
CA CYS A 24 16.90 -19.98 -8.72
C CYS A 24 15.74 -19.23 -8.09
N GLN A 25 14.61 -19.92 -7.90
CA GLN A 25 13.53 -19.41 -7.06
C GLN A 25 13.90 -19.59 -5.59
N VAL A 26 13.66 -18.55 -4.79
CA VAL A 26 13.86 -18.53 -3.34
C VAL A 26 12.60 -17.99 -2.66
N CYS A 27 12.44 -18.24 -1.35
CA CYS A 27 11.30 -17.71 -0.62
C CYS A 27 11.33 -16.18 -0.60
N ALA A 28 10.15 -15.59 -0.81
CA ALA A 28 9.93 -14.16 -0.69
C ALA A 28 9.48 -13.81 0.73
N ALA A 29 10.24 -12.97 1.41
CA ALA A 29 9.87 -12.38 2.69
C ALA A 29 8.79 -11.31 2.52
N SER A 30 7.86 -11.30 3.45
CA SER A 30 6.75 -10.35 3.59
C SER A 30 7.19 -9.10 4.33
N ARG A 31 6.36 -8.06 4.32
CA ARG A 31 6.62 -6.82 5.05
C ARG A 31 6.84 -7.09 6.54
N GLY A 32 7.95 -6.63 7.07
CA GLY A 32 8.34 -6.85 8.48
C GLY A 32 9.11 -8.15 8.75
N GLU A 33 9.25 -9.04 7.77
CA GLU A 33 10.07 -10.25 7.91
C GLU A 33 11.56 -9.95 7.63
N HIS A 34 12.41 -10.85 8.11
CA HIS A 34 13.86 -10.76 7.94
C HIS A 34 14.27 -11.02 6.50
N CYS A 35 15.26 -10.27 6.04
CA CYS A 35 15.87 -10.41 4.73
C CYS A 35 17.38 -10.32 4.83
N TYR A 36 18.06 -10.90 3.85
CA TYR A 36 19.52 -10.92 3.78
C TYR A 36 20.01 -10.23 2.51
N ARG A 37 21.25 -9.73 2.56
CA ARG A 37 21.84 -8.97 1.44
C ARG A 37 22.03 -9.79 0.18
N THR A 38 22.51 -11.01 0.35
CA THR A 38 22.76 -11.94 -0.75
C THR A 38 22.15 -13.27 -0.41
N VAL A 39 21.20 -13.72 -1.21
CA VAL A 39 20.57 -15.02 -1.07
C VAL A 39 20.94 -15.85 -2.29
N SER A 40 21.88 -16.77 -2.13
CA SER A 40 22.26 -17.78 -3.13
C SER A 40 21.92 -19.17 -2.60
N GLY A 41 20.70 -19.64 -2.86
CA GLY A 41 20.25 -20.96 -2.43
C GLY A 41 19.17 -20.93 -1.34
N MET A 42 19.13 -21.97 -0.50
CA MET A 42 17.98 -22.29 0.36
C MET A 42 18.00 -21.59 1.74
N HIS A 43 19.12 -20.97 2.12
CA HIS A 43 19.28 -20.30 3.41
C HIS A 43 19.28 -18.78 3.19
N GLY A 44 18.19 -18.14 3.61
CA GLY A 44 17.95 -16.72 3.42
C GLY A 44 16.65 -16.44 2.69
N ALA A 45 15.97 -15.36 3.07
CA ALA A 45 14.77 -14.87 2.40
C ALA A 45 15.05 -13.52 1.77
N LYS A 46 14.48 -13.30 0.59
CA LYS A 46 14.60 -12.05 -0.16
C LYS A 46 13.27 -11.33 -0.14
N CYS A 47 13.25 -10.01 0.00
CA CYS A 47 11.98 -9.29 0.05
C CYS A 47 11.16 -9.50 -1.24
N GLY A 48 9.86 -9.68 -1.07
CA GLY A 48 8.92 -9.80 -2.18
C GLY A 48 8.83 -8.53 -3.05
N PRO A 49 8.10 -8.59 -4.17
CA PRO A 49 7.82 -7.41 -4.99
C PRO A 49 7.17 -6.29 -4.16
N GLY A 50 7.55 -5.04 -4.43
CA GLY A 50 7.03 -3.89 -3.71
C GLY A 50 7.69 -3.64 -2.35
N LEU A 51 8.70 -4.44 -2.00
CA LEU A 51 9.47 -4.32 -0.79
C LEU A 51 10.98 -4.21 -1.10
N PHE A 52 11.71 -3.53 -0.22
CA PHE A 52 13.18 -3.54 -0.16
C PHE A 52 13.67 -3.99 1.21
N CYS A 53 14.90 -4.49 1.26
CA CYS A 53 15.54 -4.88 2.51
C CYS A 53 16.22 -3.65 3.13
N GLU A 54 15.71 -3.19 4.28
CA GLU A 54 16.35 -2.16 5.09
C GLU A 54 17.32 -2.84 6.07
N PHE A 55 18.62 -2.69 5.82
CA PHE A 55 19.67 -3.28 6.67
C PHE A 55 19.85 -2.49 7.96
N TYR A 56 19.98 -3.22 9.07
CA TYR A 56 20.45 -2.66 10.33
C TYR A 56 21.97 -2.88 10.43
N LYS A 57 22.63 -2.08 11.28
CA LYS A 57 24.08 -2.25 11.54
C LYS A 57 24.40 -3.40 12.49
N ASP A 58 23.39 -4.19 12.86
CA ASP A 58 23.53 -5.29 13.79
C ASP A 58 23.75 -6.58 12.98
N GLU A 59 24.80 -7.32 13.32
CA GLU A 59 25.09 -8.65 12.79
C GLU A 59 24.29 -9.67 13.62
N ASP A 60 23.78 -10.72 12.99
CA ASP A 60 23.19 -11.83 13.76
C ASP A 60 24.26 -12.62 14.54
N ASP A 61 23.84 -13.61 15.33
CA ASP A 61 24.75 -14.46 16.12
C ASP A 61 25.79 -15.20 15.24
N TYR A 62 25.62 -15.22 13.91
CA TYR A 62 26.51 -15.84 12.94
C TYR A 62 27.42 -14.81 12.22
N GLY A 63 27.23 -13.51 12.45
CA GLY A 63 27.98 -12.45 11.79
C GLY A 63 27.40 -12.02 10.44
N ASP A 64 26.20 -12.49 10.08
CA ASP A 64 25.55 -12.11 8.83
C ASP A 64 24.71 -10.85 9.03
N GLU A 65 24.86 -9.88 8.12
CA GLU A 65 24.06 -8.67 8.15
C GLU A 65 22.65 -8.95 7.61
N TYR A 66 21.67 -8.76 8.48
CA TYR A 66 20.26 -8.92 8.15
C TYR A 66 19.54 -7.57 8.16
N GLY A 67 18.41 -7.55 7.47
CA GLY A 67 17.52 -6.41 7.42
C GLY A 67 16.07 -6.81 7.63
N ILE A 68 15.18 -5.83 7.50
CA ILE A 68 13.74 -6.04 7.54
C ILE A 68 13.12 -5.54 6.24
N CYS A 69 12.19 -6.31 5.69
CA CYS A 69 11.48 -5.90 4.48
C CYS A 69 10.53 -4.72 4.74
N LYS A 70 10.76 -3.60 4.06
CA LYS A 70 9.96 -2.38 4.10
C LYS A 70 9.33 -2.09 2.75
N ASP A 71 8.25 -1.32 2.75
CA ASP A 71 7.59 -0.88 1.52
C ASP A 71 8.49 -0.03 0.65
N CYS A 72 8.43 -0.23 -0.67
CA CYS A 72 9.13 0.63 -1.61
C CYS A 72 8.80 2.12 -1.40
N PRO A 73 9.80 3.01 -1.58
CA PRO A 73 9.54 4.44 -1.59
C PRO A 73 8.60 4.80 -2.75
N TYR A 74 7.83 5.87 -2.56
CA TYR A 74 6.90 6.34 -3.59
C TYR A 74 7.64 6.62 -4.90
N GLY A 75 7.03 6.22 -6.01
CA GLY A 75 7.64 6.34 -7.34
C GLY A 75 8.51 5.16 -7.76
N THR A 76 8.60 4.11 -6.95
CA THR A 76 9.32 2.88 -7.30
C THR A 76 8.47 1.62 -7.07
N TYR A 77 8.81 0.54 -7.78
CA TYR A 77 8.09 -0.72 -7.73
C TYR A 77 8.99 -1.93 -8.05
N GLY A 78 8.45 -3.14 -7.82
CA GLY A 78 9.13 -4.41 -8.08
C GLY A 78 10.01 -4.89 -6.92
N VAL A 79 10.77 -5.96 -7.16
CA VAL A 79 11.70 -6.53 -6.17
C VAL A 79 12.83 -5.53 -5.91
N GLU A 80 13.11 -5.26 -4.64
CA GLU A 80 14.08 -4.25 -4.19
C GLU A 80 13.85 -2.85 -4.78
N CYS A 81 12.64 -2.54 -5.24
CA CYS A 81 12.28 -1.22 -5.76
C CYS A 81 13.14 -0.75 -6.95
N ARG A 82 13.73 -1.68 -7.71
CA ARG A 82 14.66 -1.35 -8.81
C ARG A 82 14.00 -0.69 -10.02
N LYS A 83 12.66 -0.63 -10.08
CA LYS A 83 11.92 -0.03 -11.19
C LYS A 83 11.26 1.28 -10.76
N THR A 84 11.22 2.26 -11.66
CA THR A 84 10.61 3.57 -11.43
C THR A 84 9.24 3.66 -12.09
N CYS A 85 8.25 4.22 -11.40
CA CYS A 85 6.90 4.46 -11.93
C CYS A 85 6.94 5.43 -13.13
N SER A 86 6.21 5.11 -14.20
CA SER A 86 6.09 5.97 -15.41
C SER A 86 4.70 6.63 -15.54
N CYS A 87 4.00 6.78 -14.43
CA CYS A 87 2.62 7.27 -14.39
C CYS A 87 2.53 8.80 -14.41
N LYS A 88 1.46 9.35 -15.01
CA LYS A 88 1.14 10.78 -14.87
C LYS A 88 0.80 11.07 -13.40
N GLY A 89 1.71 11.74 -12.70
CA GLY A 89 1.64 11.96 -11.25
C GLY A 89 2.61 11.13 -10.43
N GLY A 90 3.44 10.28 -11.06
CA GLY A 90 4.57 9.60 -10.41
C GLY A 90 4.24 8.49 -9.43
N ILE A 91 2.96 8.24 -9.12
CA ILE A 91 2.53 7.22 -8.16
C ILE A 91 2.01 5.99 -8.90
N CYS A 92 2.54 4.83 -8.55
CA CYS A 92 2.10 3.53 -9.05
C CYS A 92 2.04 2.48 -7.93
N ASP A 93 1.34 1.39 -8.18
CA ASP A 93 1.31 0.22 -7.31
C ASP A 93 2.72 -0.37 -7.14
N ARG A 94 3.10 -0.67 -5.89
CA ARG A 94 4.48 -1.05 -5.55
C ARG A 94 4.85 -2.46 -6.02
N GLU A 95 3.90 -3.37 -6.16
CA GLU A 95 4.19 -4.73 -6.65
C GLU A 95 4.23 -4.76 -8.19
N THR A 96 3.21 -4.18 -8.82
CA THR A 96 2.94 -4.35 -10.26
C THR A 96 3.46 -3.20 -11.13
N GLY A 97 3.61 -2.00 -10.57
CA GLY A 97 3.91 -0.79 -11.32
C GLY A 97 2.69 -0.16 -12.00
N ALA A 98 1.48 -0.68 -11.76
CA ALA A 98 0.26 -0.15 -12.36
C ALA A 98 -0.07 1.27 -11.85
N CYS A 99 -0.46 2.16 -12.74
CA CYS A 99 -0.78 3.53 -12.35
C CYS A 99 -2.02 3.59 -11.47
N LEU A 100 -1.86 4.19 -10.29
CA LEU A 100 -3.01 4.46 -9.43
C LEU A 100 -3.82 5.58 -10.08
N THR A 101 -4.99 5.24 -10.62
CA THR A 101 -5.92 6.27 -11.10
C THR A 101 -6.48 7.02 -9.90
N LEU A 102 -6.09 8.29 -9.73
CA LEU A 102 -6.72 9.19 -8.78
C LEU A 102 -8.14 9.55 -9.27
N THR A 103 -9.04 8.57 -9.29
CA THR A 103 -10.46 8.76 -9.62
C THR A 103 -11.20 9.63 -8.60
N PHE A 104 -10.53 10.04 -7.53
CA PHE A 104 -11.09 10.91 -6.49
C PHE A 104 -11.56 12.25 -7.05
N PHE A 105 -10.85 12.86 -8.00
CA PHE A 105 -11.28 14.11 -8.64
C PHE A 105 -12.26 13.89 -9.81
N ALA A 106 -12.22 12.72 -10.45
CA ALA A 106 -13.10 12.42 -11.58
C ALA A 106 -14.59 12.40 -11.17
N LYS A 107 -14.92 11.88 -9.98
CA LYS A 107 -16.31 11.83 -9.50
C LYS A 107 -16.86 13.18 -9.05
N ILE A 108 -16.00 14.11 -8.61
CA ILE A 108 -16.42 15.44 -8.17
C ILE A 108 -16.68 16.35 -9.38
N ALA A 109 -15.86 16.24 -10.43
CA ALA A 109 -16.08 16.97 -11.69
C ALA A 109 -17.38 16.57 -12.39
N SER A 110 -17.78 15.30 -12.33
CA SER A 110 -19.06 14.84 -12.89
C SER A 110 -20.28 15.35 -12.13
N LYS A 111 -20.14 15.74 -10.85
CA LYS A 111 -21.25 16.29 -10.06
C LYS A 111 -21.42 17.81 -10.25
N LEU A 112 -20.42 18.51 -10.78
CA LEU A 112 -20.51 19.94 -11.08
C LEU A 112 -21.07 20.24 -12.48
N LYS A 113 -21.14 19.24 -13.38
CA LYS A 113 -21.64 19.43 -14.77
C LYS A 113 -23.11 19.04 -15.01
N THR A 114 -23.86 18.69 -13.97
CA THR A 114 -25.32 18.42 -14.07
C THR A 114 -26.11 19.37 -13.16
N GLY A 115 -25.86 20.67 -13.31
CA GLY A 115 -26.54 21.71 -12.52
C GLY A 115 -26.60 23.07 -13.22
N GLN A 116 -26.82 23.10 -14.53
CA GLN A 116 -27.17 24.34 -15.24
C GLN A 116 -28.20 24.06 -16.34
N GLN A 117 -29.47 24.19 -15.95
CA GLN A 117 -30.69 24.51 -16.72
C GLN A 117 -31.88 24.00 -15.88
N ALA A 118 -32.93 24.71 -15.52
CA ALA A 118 -33.37 26.10 -15.64
C ALA A 118 -34.64 26.19 -14.74
N GLY A 119 -34.99 27.36 -14.21
CA GLY A 119 -36.34 27.58 -13.64
C GLY A 119 -36.35 28.41 -12.37
N SER A 120 -36.51 29.71 -12.53
CA SER A 120 -36.73 30.72 -11.50
C SER A 120 -38.17 30.64 -10.99
N GLU A 121 -38.42 30.47 -9.69
CA GLU A 121 -39.71 30.83 -9.06
C GLU A 121 -39.48 31.38 -7.65
N VAL A 122 -39.99 32.60 -7.46
CA VAL A 122 -39.98 33.41 -6.23
C VAL A 122 -41.08 32.95 -5.28
N GLY A 123 -40.83 33.05 -3.96
CA GLY A 123 -41.84 32.77 -2.95
C GLY A 123 -41.45 33.28 -1.57
N SER A 124 -41.68 34.57 -1.32
CA SER A 124 -41.65 35.20 0.00
C SER A 124 -42.81 34.73 0.88
N GLY A 125 -42.58 34.59 2.19
CA GLY A 125 -43.65 34.42 3.18
C GLY A 125 -43.11 34.38 4.61
N GLU A 126 -43.43 35.42 5.39
CA GLU A 126 -43.06 35.63 6.79
C GLU A 126 -44.06 34.99 7.78
N VAL A 127 -43.51 34.45 8.88
CA VAL A 127 -43.84 34.61 10.33
C VAL A 127 -45.23 34.24 10.92
N SER A 128 -45.13 33.53 12.07
CA SER A 128 -46.06 33.36 13.23
C SER A 128 -46.86 32.04 13.29
N SER A 129 -47.15 31.40 14.43
CA SER A 129 -46.74 31.49 15.85
C SER A 129 -47.41 30.34 16.61
N ALA A 130 -46.76 29.85 17.68
CA ALA A 130 -47.28 29.09 18.84
C ALA A 130 -47.93 27.70 18.55
N GLN A 131 -47.66 26.62 19.28
CA GLN A 131 -47.83 26.48 20.74
C GLN A 131 -46.91 25.37 21.31
N ASN A 132 -46.25 25.69 22.43
CA ASN A 132 -45.74 24.74 23.45
C ASN A 132 -46.93 24.19 24.27
N PRO A 133 -46.83 23.09 25.07
CA PRO A 133 -45.70 22.84 25.97
C PRO A 133 -45.29 21.37 26.25
N ASP A 134 -44.14 21.30 26.94
CA ASP A 134 -43.71 20.30 27.93
C ASP A 134 -43.47 18.84 27.53
N ARG A 135 -42.19 18.43 27.56
CA ARG A 135 -41.70 17.44 28.55
C ARG A 135 -40.17 17.39 28.64
N SER A 136 -39.66 17.82 29.80
CA SER A 136 -38.28 17.63 30.28
C SER A 136 -37.82 16.17 30.27
N THR A 137 -36.60 15.88 29.81
CA THR A 137 -35.50 15.27 30.62
C THR A 137 -34.20 15.08 29.82
N ALA A 138 -33.13 15.75 30.25
CA ALA A 138 -31.72 15.36 30.10
C ALA A 138 -31.21 14.98 31.52
N PRO A 139 -29.98 14.45 31.77
CA PRO A 139 -28.77 14.31 30.94
C PRO A 139 -28.20 12.86 30.98
N LYS A 140 -27.03 12.44 30.45
CA LYS A 140 -25.65 12.85 30.79
C LYS A 140 -24.67 12.04 29.92
N ARG A 141 -23.63 12.70 29.40
CA ARG A 141 -22.49 12.10 28.70
C ARG A 141 -21.57 11.37 29.70
N LEU A 142 -21.01 10.23 29.27
CA LEU A 142 -19.93 9.50 29.95
C LEU A 142 -18.78 9.31 28.96
N ASN A 143 -17.58 9.78 29.33
CA ASN A 143 -16.30 9.39 28.73
C ASN A 143 -15.69 8.24 29.55
N PRO A 144 -15.04 7.28 28.89
CA PRO A 144 -13.82 6.68 29.44
C PRO A 144 -12.80 6.35 28.32
N ARG A 145 -11.50 6.14 28.54
CA ARG A 145 -10.50 6.45 29.57
C ARG A 145 -9.16 6.20 28.90
#